data_AF-A0A6N2UQS9-F1
#
_entry.id   AF-A0A6N2UQS9-F1
#
_cell.length_a   1.000
_cell.length_b   1.000
_cell.length_c   1.000
_cell.angle_alpha   90.00
_cell.angle_beta   90.00
_cell.angle_gamma   90.00
#
_symmetry.space_group_name_H-M   'P 1'
#
loop_
_entity.id
_entity.type
_entity.pdbx_description
1 polymer ?
#
loop_
_entity_poly.entity_id
_entity_poly.type
_entity_poly.pdbx_seq_one_letter_code
_entity_poly.pdbx_strand_id
1 'polypeptide(L)'
;MSLSLYERETVITFNEAEATARIYTYNKALCRKLNQLAQERPEDCTLKAARENGAVDYLIPKRWVRVRPPRVASEAQKAASREAIKKANLSLANPRPRGEPQQDEPPEGSYIPPNHKE
;
A
#
# COMPACT_ATOMS: atom_id res chain seq x y z
N MET A 1 -0.48 7.54 37.89
CA MET A 1 0.11 6.19 37.69
C MET A 1 0.18 5.91 36.21
N SER A 2 1.33 5.51 35.68
CA SER A 2 1.46 5.10 34.28
C SER A 2 1.13 3.61 34.15
N LEU A 3 0.20 3.26 33.28
CA LEU A 3 -0.14 1.86 32.97
C LEU A 3 1.10 1.11 32.48
N SER A 4 1.29 -0.11 32.98
CA SER A 4 2.29 -1.07 32.50
C SER A 4 2.06 -1.45 31.04
N LEU A 5 3.06 -2.03 30.39
CA LEU A 5 2.88 -2.51 29.01
C LEU A 5 1.82 -3.62 28.91
N TYR A 6 1.66 -4.40 29.98
CA TYR A 6 0.67 -5.46 30.05
C TYR A 6 -0.77 -4.91 30.07
N GLU A 7 -1.00 -3.83 30.82
CA GLU A 7 -2.33 -3.18 30.90
C GLU A 7 -2.67 -2.37 29.64
N ARG A 8 -1.68 -2.06 28.80
CA ARG A 8 -1.86 -1.32 27.54
C ARG A 8 -2.35 -2.25 26.43
N GLU A 9 -3.61 -2.65 26.52
CA GLU A 9 -4.23 -3.54 25.57
C GLU A 9 -4.68 -2.83 24.26
N THR A 10 -5.07 -3.66 23.30
CA THR A 10 -5.81 -3.22 22.12
C THR A 10 -7.00 -4.16 21.95
N VAL A 11 -8.20 -3.59 21.99
CA VAL A 11 -9.46 -4.32 21.90
C VAL A 11 -10.18 -3.85 20.64
N ILE A 12 -10.61 -4.80 19.82
CA ILE A 12 -11.42 -4.55 18.62
C ILE A 12 -12.75 -5.24 18.82
N THR A 13 -13.83 -4.46 18.87
CA THR A 13 -15.18 -4.96 19.14
C THR A 13 -16.12 -4.57 17.99
N PHE A 14 -16.88 -5.53 17.48
CA PHE A 14 -17.95 -5.29 16.52
C PHE A 14 -19.07 -6.30 16.72
N ASN A 15 -20.29 -5.94 16.31
CA ASN A 15 -21.44 -6.82 16.33
C ASN A 15 -21.89 -7.17 14.91
N GLU A 16 -22.81 -8.12 14.76
CA GLU A 16 -23.29 -8.56 13.44
C GLU A 16 -24.24 -7.53 12.78
N ALA A 17 -24.94 -6.72 13.57
CA ALA A 17 -25.92 -5.75 13.06
C ALA A 17 -25.28 -4.49 12.44
N GLU A 18 -24.19 -4.00 13.02
CA GLU A 18 -23.53 -2.75 12.61
C GLU A 18 -22.42 -3.01 11.59
N ALA A 19 -22.26 -2.14 10.60
CA ALA A 19 -21.19 -2.24 9.61
C ALA A 19 -19.82 -1.76 10.14
N THR A 20 -19.77 -1.26 11.38
CA THR A 20 -18.57 -0.67 12.00
C THR A 20 -17.98 -1.52 13.12
N ALA A 21 -16.68 -1.36 13.34
CA ALA A 21 -15.93 -1.89 14.45
C ALA A 21 -15.36 -0.74 15.28
N ARG A 22 -15.41 -0.91 16.60
CA ARG A 22 -14.74 -0.04 17.56
C ARG A 22 -13.35 -0.55 17.86
N ILE A 23 -12.36 0.32 17.77
CA ILE A 23 -10.98 0.05 18.20
C ILE A 23 -10.71 0.87 19.45
N TYR A 24 -10.40 0.19 20.53
CA TYR A 24 -9.82 0.77 21.74
C TYR A 24 -8.35 0.38 21.79
N THR A 25 -7.42 1.34 21.85
CA THR A 25 -5.99 1.02 21.79
C THR A 25 -5.12 2.01 22.54
N TYR A 26 -4.09 1.47 23.20
CA TYR A 26 -2.92 2.22 23.70
C TYR A 26 -1.73 2.20 22.73
N ASN A 27 -1.83 1.46 21.62
CA ASN A 27 -0.73 1.32 20.69
C ASN A 27 -0.50 2.63 19.92
N LYS A 28 0.60 3.31 20.25
CA LYS A 28 0.95 4.62 19.67
C LYS A 28 1.12 4.59 18.15
N ALA A 29 1.62 3.49 17.58
CA ALA A 29 1.78 3.39 16.13
C ALA A 29 0.42 3.24 15.44
N LEU A 30 -0.47 2.43 16.00
CA LEU A 30 -1.83 2.28 15.51
C LEU A 30 -2.62 3.59 15.64
N CYS A 31 -2.50 4.30 16.78
CA CYS A 31 -3.13 5.61 16.96
C CYS A 31 -2.70 6.61 15.89
N ARG A 32 -1.41 6.72 15.59
CA ARG A 32 -0.93 7.65 14.54
C ARG A 32 -1.58 7.35 13.19
N LYS A 33 -1.63 6.05 12.82
CA LYS A 33 -2.23 5.61 11.56
C LYS A 33 -3.73 5.90 11.50
N LEU A 34 -4.46 5.59 12.58
CA LEU A 34 -5.91 5.83 12.65
C LEU A 34 -6.24 7.33 12.69
N ASN A 35 -5.43 8.15 13.37
CA ASN A 35 -5.57 9.61 13.35
C ASN A 35 -5.39 10.18 11.95
N GLN A 36 -4.36 9.74 11.22
CA GLN A 36 -4.16 10.14 9.83
C GLN A 36 -5.36 9.73 8.97
N LEU A 37 -5.83 8.48 9.10
CA LEU A 37 -7.00 8.01 8.37
C LEU A 37 -8.28 8.78 8.73
N ALA A 38 -8.44 9.20 9.99
CA ALA A 38 -9.58 9.99 10.42
C ALA A 38 -9.56 11.42 9.87
N GLN A 39 -8.38 11.95 9.56
CA GLN A 39 -8.22 13.25 8.90
C GLN A 39 -8.43 13.15 7.38
N GLU A 40 -7.92 12.09 6.76
CA GLU A 40 -8.02 11.87 5.31
C GLU A 40 -9.41 11.40 4.87
N ARG A 41 -10.06 10.56 5.68
CA ARG A 41 -11.33 9.88 5.37
C ARG A 41 -12.23 9.84 6.62
N PRO A 42 -12.74 10.99 7.09
CA PRO A 42 -13.56 11.07 8.30
C PRO A 42 -14.84 10.23 8.23
N GLU A 43 -15.35 9.94 7.03
CA GLU A 43 -16.52 9.09 6.78
C GLU A 43 -16.24 7.59 7.01
N ASP A 44 -15.02 7.15 6.76
CA ASP A 44 -14.60 5.76 7.00
C ASP A 44 -13.91 5.59 8.36
N CYS A 45 -13.28 6.62 8.92
CA CYS A 45 -12.58 6.50 10.19
C CYS A 45 -12.90 7.70 11.08
N THR A 46 -13.48 7.46 12.25
CA THR A 46 -13.85 8.54 13.16
C THR A 46 -13.20 8.33 14.52
N LEU A 47 -12.47 9.34 15.00
CA LEU A 47 -12.02 9.40 16.39
C LEU A 47 -13.24 9.69 17.29
N LYS A 48 -13.52 8.80 18.24
CA LYS A 48 -14.66 8.93 19.15
C LYS A 48 -14.28 9.60 20.46
N ALA A 49 -13.16 9.20 21.04
CA ALA A 49 -12.69 9.77 22.29
C ALA A 49 -11.20 9.53 22.47
N ALA A 50 -10.50 10.53 23.00
CA ALA A 50 -9.22 10.34 23.65
C ALA A 50 -9.48 10.25 25.16
N ARG A 51 -9.01 9.19 25.80
CA ARG A 51 -9.17 9.00 27.24
C ARG A 51 -8.00 9.61 28.00
N GLU A 52 -8.27 10.05 29.22
CA GLU A 52 -7.28 10.68 30.11
C GLU A 52 -6.07 9.78 30.41
N ASN A 53 -6.28 8.46 30.37
CA ASN A 53 -5.23 7.45 30.58
C ASN A 53 -4.37 7.20 29.34
N GLY A 54 -4.61 7.88 28.22
CA GLY A 54 -3.84 7.79 26.98
C GLY A 54 -4.35 6.74 25.97
N ALA A 55 -5.45 6.05 26.26
CA ALA A 55 -6.14 5.24 25.27
C ALA A 55 -6.93 6.10 24.29
N VAL A 56 -7.13 5.59 23.07
CA VAL A 56 -7.98 6.25 22.08
C VAL A 56 -8.99 5.26 21.50
N ASP A 57 -10.21 5.75 21.33
CA ASP A 57 -11.34 5.05 20.76
C ASP A 57 -11.59 5.53 19.31
N TYR A 58 -11.65 4.61 18.36
CA TYR A 58 -11.97 4.87 16.95
C TYR A 58 -13.14 4.01 16.47
N LEU A 59 -13.91 4.49 15.50
CA LEU A 59 -14.80 3.68 14.68
C LEU A 59 -14.25 3.54 13.26
N ILE A 60 -14.26 2.31 12.75
CA ILE A 60 -13.86 1.97 11.38
C ILE A 60 -14.83 0.95 10.75
N PRO A 61 -14.89 0.78 9.42
CA PRO A 61 -15.62 -0.30 8.79
C PRO A 61 -15.12 -1.68 9.22
N LYS A 62 -16.04 -2.62 9.49
CA LYS A 62 -15.70 -4.03 9.80
C LYS A 62 -14.83 -4.67 8.72
N ARG A 63 -15.02 -4.29 7.45
CA ARG A 63 -14.26 -4.80 6.28
C ARG A 63 -12.73 -4.57 6.37
N TRP A 64 -12.27 -3.65 7.22
CA TRP A 64 -10.84 -3.39 7.43
C TRP A 64 -10.20 -4.35 8.42
N VAL A 65 -10.98 -4.97 9.31
CA VAL A 65 -10.48 -5.94 10.29
C VAL A 65 -10.27 -7.28 9.59
N ARG A 66 -9.01 -7.70 9.49
CA ARG A 66 -8.63 -8.95 8.82
C ARG A 66 -7.64 -9.72 9.69
N VAL A 67 -7.98 -10.97 9.99
CA VAL A 67 -7.04 -11.92 10.59
C VAL A 67 -6.23 -12.56 9.47
N ARG A 68 -4.92 -12.29 9.44
CA ARG A 68 -4.01 -12.88 8.47
C ARG A 68 -2.86 -13.57 9.23
N PRO A 69 -2.82 -14.91 9.28
CA PRO A 69 -1.67 -15.58 9.85
C PRO A 69 -0.42 -15.26 9.02
N PRO A 70 0.76 -15.17 9.65
CA PRO A 70 2.01 -15.06 8.92
C PRO A 70 2.13 -16.19 7.90
N ARG A 71 2.57 -15.85 6.68
CA ARG A 71 2.78 -16.87 5.65
C ARG A 71 3.93 -17.79 6.10
N VAL A 72 3.66 -19.09 6.25
CA VAL A 72 4.70 -20.10 6.43
C VAL A 72 5.33 -20.34 5.07
N ALA A 73 6.44 -19.66 4.79
CA ALA A 73 7.20 -19.83 3.56
C ALA A 73 8.34 -20.83 3.76
N SER A 74 8.50 -21.78 2.83
CA SER A 74 9.69 -22.64 2.78
C SER A 74 10.95 -21.81 2.53
N GLU A 75 12.14 -22.35 2.84
CA GLU A 75 13.40 -21.64 2.60
C GLU A 75 13.57 -21.22 1.13
N ALA A 76 13.15 -22.07 0.19
CA ALA A 76 13.16 -21.76 -1.24
C ALA A 76 12.27 -20.55 -1.57
N GLN A 77 11.09 -20.43 -0.96
CA GLN A 77 10.19 -19.29 -1.15
C GLN A 77 10.72 -18.01 -0.49
N LYS A 78 11.42 -18.13 0.64
CA LYS A 78 12.12 -16.99 1.28
C LYS A 78 13.28 -16.50 0.41
N ALA A 79 14.06 -17.40 -0.18
CA ALA A 79 15.16 -17.06 -1.08
C ALA A 79 14.64 -16.37 -2.36
N ALA A 80 13.63 -16.93 -3.01
CA ALA A 80 13.00 -16.32 -4.19
C ALA A 80 12.43 -14.93 -3.91
N SER A 81 11.82 -14.72 -2.74
CA SER A 81 11.32 -13.40 -2.31
C SER A 81 12.46 -12.40 -2.13
N ARG A 82 13.58 -12.81 -1.52
CA ARG A 82 14.78 -11.96 -1.37
C ARG A 82 15.37 -11.57 -2.72
N GLU A 83 15.45 -12.51 -3.66
CA GLU A 83 15.93 -12.24 -5.01
C GLU A 83 15.00 -11.31 -5.79
N ALA A 84 13.68 -11.47 -5.64
CA ALA A 84 12.68 -10.60 -6.26
C ALA A 84 12.78 -9.17 -5.73
N ILE A 85 12.93 -8.99 -4.40
CA ILE A 85 13.12 -7.66 -3.79
C ILE A 85 14.45 -7.04 -4.26
N LYS A 86 15.53 -7.83 -4.35
CA LYS A 86 16.83 -7.35 -4.84
C LYS A 86 16.75 -6.88 -6.30
N LYS A 87 16.06 -7.63 -7.16
CA LYS A 87 15.81 -7.25 -8.57
C LYS A 87 14.94 -6.00 -8.68
N ALA A 88 13.89 -5.89 -7.87
CA ALA A 88 13.02 -4.71 -7.84
C ALA A 88 13.80 -3.45 -7.43
N ASN A 89 14.61 -3.53 -6.37
CA ASN A 89 15.45 -2.42 -5.93
C ASN A 89 16.50 -2.03 -6.97
N LEU A 90 17.10 -3.00 -7.66
CA LEU A 90 18.06 -2.74 -8.74
C LEU A 90 17.39 -2.06 -9.94
N SER A 91 16.17 -2.46 -10.29
CA SER A 91 15.41 -1.85 -11.39
C SER A 91 14.96 -0.42 -11.09
N LEU A 92 14.75 -0.08 -9.81
CA LEU A 92 14.47 1.28 -9.36
C LEU A 92 15.74 2.16 -9.37
N ALA A 93 16.91 1.57 -9.15
CA ALA A 93 18.19 2.27 -9.17
C ALA A 93 18.68 2.57 -10.60
N ASN A 94 18.27 1.78 -11.61
CA ASN A 94 18.57 2.01 -13.03
C ASN A 94 17.27 2.21 -13.83
N PRO A 95 16.67 3.42 -13.80
CA PRO A 95 15.57 3.73 -14.70
C PRO A 95 16.07 3.63 -16.15
N ARG A 96 15.32 2.93 -17.00
CA ARG A 96 15.64 2.85 -18.44
C ARG A 96 15.73 4.28 -18.99
N PRO A 97 16.73 4.60 -19.82
CA PRO A 97 16.73 5.87 -20.53
C PRO A 97 15.45 5.95 -21.36
N ARG A 98 14.72 7.05 -21.19
CA ARG A 98 13.50 7.35 -21.95
C ARG A 98 13.92 7.36 -23.42
N GLY A 99 13.46 6.36 -24.18
CA GLY A 99 13.86 6.17 -25.58
C GLY A 99 13.74 7.48 -26.35
N GLU A 100 14.82 7.85 -27.03
CA GLU A 100 14.85 9.02 -27.92
C GLU A 100 13.80 8.82 -29.03
N PRO A 101 13.07 9.87 -29.42
CA PRO A 101 12.08 9.76 -30.47
C PRO A 101 12.77 9.35 -31.77
N GLN A 102 12.40 8.17 -32.28
CA GLN A 102 12.85 7.65 -33.57
C GLN A 102 12.42 8.65 -34.67
N GLN A 103 13.39 9.24 -35.37
CA GLN A 103 13.13 9.97 -36.60
C GLN A 103 12.86 8.92 -37.69
N ASP A 104 11.62 8.85 -38.17
CA ASP A 104 11.27 8.03 -39.33
C ASP A 104 12.00 8.59 -40.56
N GLU A 105 13.15 8.02 -40.92
CA GLU A 105 13.71 8.23 -42.26
C GLU A 105 12.82 7.50 -43.29
N PRO A 106 12.33 8.20 -44.33
CA PRO A 106 11.49 7.57 -45.34
C PRO A 106 12.34 6.60 -46.18
N PRO A 107 11.76 5.45 -46.59
CA PRO A 107 12.50 4.43 -47.31
C PRO A 107 12.96 4.94 -48.68
N GLU A 108 14.25 4.76 -48.96
CA GLU A 108 14.81 4.92 -50.30
C GLU A 108 14.11 3.97 -51.29
N GLY A 109 13.64 4.52 -52.40
CA GLY A 109 13.36 3.73 -53.60
C GLY A 109 11.93 3.78 -54.12
N SER A 110 11.64 4.78 -54.95
CA SER A 110 10.86 4.56 -56.17
C SER A 110 11.12 5.67 -57.19
N TYR A 111 12.36 5.73 -57.72
CA TYR A 111 12.61 6.45 -58.96
C TYR A 111 12.37 5.51 -60.14
N ILE A 112 11.30 5.74 -60.90
CA ILE A 112 11.01 5.07 -62.17
C ILE A 112 11.33 6.07 -63.29
N PRO A 113 12.37 5.83 -64.12
CA PRO A 113 12.68 6.74 -65.23
C PRO A 113 11.64 6.64 -66.35
N PRO A 114 11.37 7.75 -67.08
CA PRO A 114 10.35 7.79 -68.12
C PRO A 114 10.75 6.96 -69.35
N ASN A 115 9.78 6.22 -69.84
CA ASN A 115 9.86 5.27 -70.94
C ASN A 115 10.05 6.02 -72.28
N HIS A 116 11.23 5.91 -72.89
CA HIS A 116 11.44 6.34 -74.27
C HIS A 116 11.12 5.17 -75.21
N LYS A 117 10.06 5.29 -76.01
CA LYS A 117 9.93 4.62 -77.31
C LYS A 117 9.26 5.56 -78.31
N GLU A 118 9.79 5.47 -79.53
CA GLU A 118 9.62 6.29 -80.74
C GLU A 118 8.18 6.64 -81.15
#